data_AF-A0A7W8INV0-F1
#
_entry.id   AF-A0A7W8INV0-F1
#
_cell.length_a   1.000
_cell.length_b   1.000
_cell.length_c   1.000
_cell.angle_alpha   90.00
_cell.angle_beta   90.00
_cell.angle_gamma   90.00
#
_symmetry.space_group_name_H-M   'P 1'
#
loop_
_entity.id
_entity.type
_entity.pdbx_description
1 polymer ?
#
loop_
_entity_poly.entity_id
_entity_poly.type
_entity_poly.pdbx_seq_one_letter_code
_entity_poly.pdbx_strand_id
1 'polypeptide(L)' 'MKNDAFPIANLEEQSLKKLQQFEKTLREETGEEIVLIAYHRKEESK' A
#
# COMPACT_ATOMS: atom_id res chain seq x y z
N MET A 1 -11.60 -0.54 -14.58
CA MET A 1 -12.58 -0.10 -13.56
C MET A 1 -11.83 0.73 -12.55
N LYS A 2 -12.11 2.04 -12.47
CA LYS A 2 -11.63 2.87 -11.35
C LYS A 2 -12.53 2.57 -10.17
N ASN A 3 -11.97 1.99 -9.11
CA ASN A 3 -12.72 1.68 -7.90
C ASN A 3 -12.74 2.96 -7.04
N ASP A 4 -13.73 3.83 -7.25
CA ASP A 4 -13.79 5.17 -6.64
C ASP A 4 -13.92 5.16 -5.11
N ALA A 5 -14.19 3.99 -4.53
CA ALA A 5 -14.21 3.73 -3.09
C ALA A 5 -12.80 3.73 -2.48
N PHE A 6 -11.77 3.43 -3.28
CA PHE A 6 -10.39 3.27 -2.81
C PHE A 6 -9.41 3.99 -3.75
N PRO A 7 -9.37 5.33 -3.71
CA PRO A 7 -8.37 6.08 -4.46
C PRO A 7 -6.96 5.67 -4.01
N ILE A 8 -6.07 5.54 -5.00
CA ILE A 8 -4.65 5.25 -4.78
C ILE A 8 -4.10 6.30 -3.80
N ALA A 9 -3.45 5.83 -2.73
CA ALA A 9 -2.83 6.73 -1.76
C ALA A 9 -1.68 7.52 -2.42
N ASN A 10 -1.70 8.83 -2.25
CA ASN A 10 -0.56 9.66 -2.60
C ASN A 10 0.42 9.67 -1.42
N LEU A 11 1.59 9.03 -1.59
CA LEU A 11 2.59 8.86 -0.55
C LEU A 11 3.83 9.68 -0.88
N GLU A 12 4.39 10.32 0.15
CA GLU A 12 5.68 10.98 0.03
C GLU A 12 6.80 9.99 -0.31
N GLU A 13 7.84 10.46 -1.01
CA GLU A 13 8.94 9.61 -1.49
C GLU A 13 9.63 8.84 -0.36
N GLN A 14 9.79 9.46 0.81
CA GLN A 14 10.38 8.81 1.98
C GLN A 14 9.52 7.64 2.48
N SER A 15 8.19 7.79 2.44
CA SER A 15 7.24 6.75 2.83
C SER A 15 7.22 5.61 1.81
N LEU A 16 7.32 5.92 0.52
CA LEU A 16 7.45 4.91 -0.55
C LEU A 16 8.71 4.05 -0.36
N LYS A 17 9.86 4.67 -0.07
CA LYS A 17 11.11 3.94 0.18
C LYS A 17 11.00 2.98 1.37
N LYS A 18 10.36 3.42 2.46
CA LYS A 18 10.11 2.56 3.63
C LYS A 18 9.23 1.36 3.29
N LEU A 19 8.15 1.58 2.53
CA LEU A 19 7.25 0.50 2.12
C LEU A 19 7.94 -0.51 1.19
N GLN A 20 8.74 -0.04 0.24
CA GLN A 20 9.52 -0.92 -0.64
C GLN A 20 10.54 -1.76 0.13
N GLN A 21 11.23 -1.16 1.10
CA GLN A 21 12.18 -1.89 1.92
C GLN A 21 11.48 -2.93 2.80
N PHE A 22 10.33 -2.58 3.37
CA PHE A 22 9.52 -3.50 4.17
C PHE A 22 8.98 -4.66 3.34
N GLU A 23 8.44 -4.38 2.15
CA GLU A 23 7.96 -5.41 1.22
C GLU A 23 9.07 -6.40 0.86
N LYS A 24 10.26 -5.88 0.52
CA LYS A 24 11.43 -6.70 0.21
C LYS A 24 11.80 -7.62 1.36
N THR A 25 11.87 -7.10 2.59
CA THR A 25 12.19 -7.90 3.78
C THR A 25 11.18 -9.03 3.97
N LEU A 26 9.88 -8.73 3.90
CA LEU A 26 8.86 -9.75 4.07
C LEU A 26 8.93 -10.83 2.98
N ARG A 27 9.17 -10.44 1.73
CA ARG A 27 9.31 -11.39 0.61
C ARG A 27 10.48 -12.34 0.83
N GLU A 28 11.61 -11.82 1.32
CA GLU A 28 12.80 -12.62 1.62
C GLU A 28 12.57 -13.59 2.79
N GLU A 29 11.80 -13.16 3.81
CA GLU A 29 11.50 -13.97 4.99
C GLU A 29 10.48 -15.08 4.72
N THR A 30 9.44 -14.81 3.94
CA THR A 30 8.35 -15.77 3.71
C THR A 30 8.54 -16.60 2.44
N GLY A 31 9.33 -16.12 1.48
CA GLY A 31 9.43 -16.73 0.15
C GLY A 31 8.17 -16.58 -0.70
N GLU A 32 7.24 -15.72 -0.30
CA GLU A 32 5.96 -15.49 -0.97
C GLU A 32 5.96 -14.17 -1.76
N GLU A 33 5.12 -14.07 -2.79
CA GLU A 33 4.87 -12.79 -3.45
C GLU A 33 3.94 -11.91 -2.60
N ILE A 34 4.39 -10.69 -2.28
CA ILE A 34 3.68 -9.78 -1.39
C ILE A 34 3.20 -8.54 -2.14
N VAL A 35 1.94 -8.20 -1.94
CA VAL A 35 1.31 -7.00 -2.52
C VAL A 35 0.87 -6.07 -1.39
N LEU A 36 1.45 -4.87 -1.35
CA LEU A 36 1.04 -3.81 -0.43
C LEU A 36 0.04 -2.87 -1.10
N ILE A 37 -1.12 -2.67 -0.48
CA ILE A 37 -2.19 -1.80 -1.00
C ILE A 37 -2.37 -0.63 -0.04
N ALA A 38 -2.03 0.58 -0.49
CA ALA A 38 -2.30 1.81 0.24
C ALA A 38 -3.42 2.59 -0.46
N TYR A 39 -4.47 2.91 0.29
CA TYR A 39 -5.61 3.67 -0.21
C TYR A 39 -6.09 4.69 0.83
N HIS A 40 -6.69 5.78 0.36
CA HIS A 40 -7.38 6.70 1.25
C HIS A 40 -8.80 6.19 1.50
N ARG A 41 -9.10 5.81 2.75
CA ARG A 41 -10.45 5.40 3.13
C ARG A 41 -11.31 6.65 3.28
N LYS A 42 -12.33 6.80 2.43
CA LYS A 42 -13.42 7.73 2.73
C LYS A 42 -14.19 7.15 3.90
N GLU A 43 -14.23 7.85 5.03
CA GLU A 43 -15.13 7.45 6.12
C GLU A 43 -16.56 7.46 5.57
N GLU A 44 -17.27 6.34 5.69
CA GLU A 44 -18.73 6.35 5.51
C GLU A 44 -19.29 7.16 6.67
N SER A 45 -19.46 8.47 6.46
CA SER A 45 -20.29 9.29 7.33
C SER A 45 -21.69 8.68 7.30
N LYS A 46 -22.05 7.99 8.39
CA LYS A 46 -23.42 7.53 8.67
C LYS A 46 -24.32 8.70 8.98
#